data_AF-A0A8J6JYH0-F1
#
_entry.id   AF-A0A8J6JYH0-F1
#
_cell.length_a   1.000
_cell.length_b   1.000
_cell.length_c   1.000
_cell.angle_alpha   90.00
_cell.angle_beta   90.00
_cell.angle_gamma   90.00
#
_symmetry.space_group_name_H-M   'P 1'
#
loop_
_entity.id
_entity.type
_entity.pdbx_description
1 polymer ?
#
loop_
_entity_poly.entity_id
_entity_poly.type
_entity_poly.pdbx_seq_one_letter_code
_entity_poly.pdbx_strand_id
1 'polypeptide(L)'
;MAELRCLLLQNDPQLLPDACLHYNRGDGPHGSCTFQTKCNKLHVCQHFLQGDCKFGSKCKRSHDLTAGETKQKLLKWGLAASLVPAILETYLNANAIKNAASAVESPQLQSLAIKDKPDTQKSADPQHINEICLYFILNNCSFKDGCVRDHYPLPYRWQLYIDGAWKDLVGMEDVEKVYCDPNSSHPVANFDTMMYKSHPLRRLSTPSSASKPPHFILTTDWIWYWKDEYRMWVEYGKETDAHSSSSTISSKDIENVFLSGTNTDIQFKAGRHSYVLSVKDMMQRNTKHNTKRMVCRRPRFVSAEEVNKRKVRNPSNASAKSTPQHWDKGQVPEVGYKLVGLSQSSEEYKKISAAFKRTLPDKRIHSIERVQNLALWEVYQWQKEQMKKYNGGKEVDERQLFHGTSNTFVDAICHQNFDWRICGSHGTSFGKGSYFARDAIYSHGYCSSDSQHYVMFVARVLVGDFTCGSSSYMRPPSKSPSAFYDSCVNTQSNPSVFVIFEKHQIYPEYVIRYTKPAMLASLR
;
A
#
# COMPACT_ATOMS: atom_id res chain seq x y z
N MET A 1 -26.40 -13.34 14.60
CA MET A 1 -25.48 -12.18 14.39
C MET A 1 -24.36 -12.12 15.42
N ALA A 2 -24.62 -12.32 16.73
CA ALA A 2 -23.57 -12.34 17.76
C ALA A 2 -22.58 -13.52 17.59
N GLU A 3 -23.07 -14.73 17.36
CA GLU A 3 -22.23 -15.93 17.12
C GLU A 3 -21.36 -15.82 15.86
N LEU A 4 -21.92 -15.31 14.76
CA LEU A 4 -21.18 -15.08 13.50
C LEU A 4 -20.03 -14.07 13.70
N ARG A 5 -20.20 -13.08 14.58
CA ARG A 5 -19.15 -12.11 14.93
C ARG A 5 -18.09 -12.69 15.85
N CYS A 6 -18.46 -13.53 16.82
CA CYS A 6 -17.47 -14.24 17.64
C CYS A 6 -16.61 -15.17 16.77
N LEU A 7 -17.22 -15.90 15.84
CA LEU A 7 -16.50 -16.72 14.86
C LEU A 7 -15.60 -15.86 13.95
N LEU A 8 -16.05 -14.67 13.53
CA LEU A 8 -15.23 -13.74 12.75
C LEU A 8 -14.00 -13.26 13.54
N LEU A 9 -14.17 -12.87 14.82
CA LEU A 9 -13.09 -12.40 15.69
C LEU A 9 -12.11 -13.52 16.06
N GLN A 10 -12.58 -14.76 16.19
CA GLN A 10 -11.74 -15.93 16.42
C GLN A 10 -10.91 -16.32 15.18
N ASN A 11 -11.43 -16.08 13.98
CA ASN A 11 -10.72 -16.32 12.72
C ASN A 11 -9.77 -15.18 12.32
N ASP A 12 -10.11 -13.93 12.66
CA ASP A 12 -9.26 -12.77 12.41
C ASP A 12 -9.15 -11.88 13.67
N PRO A 13 -8.16 -12.15 14.54
CA PRO A 13 -7.91 -11.37 15.75
C PRO A 13 -7.53 -9.91 15.49
N GLN A 14 -7.18 -9.49 14.25
CA GLN A 14 -6.90 -8.08 13.94
C GLN A 14 -8.15 -7.20 13.99
N LEU A 15 -9.33 -7.82 14.01
CA LEU A 15 -10.61 -7.13 14.15
C LEU A 15 -10.95 -6.79 15.61
N LEU A 16 -10.15 -7.24 16.57
CA LEU A 16 -10.30 -6.89 17.97
C LEU A 16 -9.84 -5.44 18.24
N PRO A 17 -10.53 -4.68 19.11
CA PRO A 17 -10.09 -3.35 19.47
C PRO A 17 -8.72 -3.35 20.17
N ASP A 18 -7.81 -2.46 19.78
CA ASP A 18 -6.52 -2.38 20.45
C ASP A 18 -6.60 -1.89 21.90
N ALA A 19 -5.73 -2.43 22.76
CA ALA A 19 -5.36 -1.77 24.00
C ALA A 19 -4.53 -0.51 23.72
N CYS A 20 -4.79 0.56 24.46
CA CYS A 20 -4.04 1.79 24.35
C CYS A 20 -2.63 1.61 24.94
N LEU A 21 -1.60 1.73 24.10
CA LEU A 21 -0.20 1.60 24.53
C LEU A 21 0.19 2.68 25.54
N HIS A 22 -0.28 3.91 25.35
CA HIS A 22 0.02 5.04 26.26
C HIS A 22 -0.67 4.89 27.61
N TYR A 23 -1.85 4.25 27.67
CA TYR A 23 -2.51 3.91 28.93
C TYR A 23 -1.71 2.86 29.72
N ASN A 24 -1.04 1.94 29.02
CA ASN A 24 -0.22 0.90 29.64
C ASN A 24 1.19 1.38 30.04
N ARG A 25 1.48 2.68 29.91
CA ARG A 25 2.74 3.33 30.28
C ARG A 25 2.47 4.52 31.21
N GLY A 26 3.45 4.88 32.04
CA GLY A 26 3.34 6.00 32.98
C GLY A 26 2.47 5.71 34.22
N ASP A 27 2.33 6.71 35.08
CA ASP A 27 1.58 6.64 36.35
C ASP A 27 0.22 7.34 36.26
N GLY A 28 -0.66 7.09 37.25
CA GLY A 28 -2.00 7.70 37.32
C GLY A 28 -3.10 6.92 36.56
N PRO A 29 -4.36 7.36 36.71
CA PRO A 29 -5.57 6.59 36.31
C PRO A 29 -5.69 6.35 34.80
N HIS A 30 -5.02 7.17 33.98
CA HIS A 30 -4.97 7.02 32.52
C HIS A 30 -3.56 6.75 31.98
N GLY A 31 -2.57 6.57 32.86
CA GLY A 31 -1.17 6.45 32.45
C GLY A 31 -0.71 7.69 31.68
N SER A 32 0.10 7.51 30.65
CA SER A 32 0.57 8.57 29.74
C SER A 32 -0.41 8.90 28.62
N CYS A 33 -1.65 8.36 28.64
CA CYS A 33 -2.65 8.66 27.62
C CYS A 33 -3.22 10.09 27.81
N THR A 34 -2.79 11.02 26.95
CA THR A 34 -3.26 12.43 26.97
C THR A 34 -4.71 12.57 26.52
N PHE A 35 -5.27 11.57 25.83
CA PHE A 35 -6.66 11.55 25.39
C PHE A 35 -7.65 11.11 26.48
N GLN A 36 -7.16 10.49 27.59
CA GLN A 36 -7.96 10.09 28.75
C GLN A 36 -9.29 9.41 28.33
N THR A 37 -10.42 9.89 28.84
CA THR A 37 -11.77 9.36 28.59
C THR A 37 -12.19 9.46 27.10
N LYS A 38 -11.53 10.32 26.31
CA LYS A 38 -11.77 10.51 24.86
C LYS A 38 -10.96 9.56 23.97
N CYS A 39 -10.05 8.75 24.55
CA CYS A 39 -9.27 7.79 23.77
C CYS A 39 -10.18 6.73 23.13
N ASN A 40 -9.99 6.41 21.85
CA ASN A 40 -10.78 5.40 21.15
C ASN A 40 -10.27 3.95 21.32
N LYS A 41 -9.08 3.78 21.91
CA LYS A 41 -8.49 2.46 22.26
C LYS A 41 -8.95 2.01 23.66
N LEU A 42 -8.84 0.71 23.94
CA LEU A 42 -9.22 0.13 25.23
C LEU A 42 -8.22 0.53 26.33
N HIS A 43 -8.72 1.03 27.45
CA HIS A 43 -7.93 1.34 28.63
C HIS A 43 -7.92 0.13 29.57
N VAL A 44 -7.28 -0.94 29.10
CA VAL A 44 -7.15 -2.24 29.79
C VAL A 44 -5.67 -2.62 29.80
N CYS A 45 -5.26 -3.36 30.82
CA CYS A 45 -3.91 -3.91 30.93
C CYS A 45 -3.61 -4.79 29.72
N GLN A 46 -2.56 -4.45 28.96
CA GLN A 46 -2.16 -5.21 27.78
C GLN A 46 -1.70 -6.62 28.16
N HIS A 47 -0.96 -6.76 29.26
CA HIS A 47 -0.52 -8.06 29.77
C HIS A 47 -1.66 -8.94 30.28
N PHE A 48 -2.78 -8.34 30.71
CA PHE A 48 -3.97 -9.09 31.08
C PHE A 48 -4.63 -9.71 29.84
N LEU A 49 -4.77 -8.92 28.76
CA LEU A 49 -5.28 -9.42 27.48
C LEU A 49 -4.37 -10.48 26.85
N GLN A 50 -3.08 -10.44 27.17
CA GLN A 50 -2.08 -11.40 26.71
C GLN A 50 -1.95 -12.64 27.62
N GLY A 51 -2.56 -12.62 28.81
CA GLY A 51 -2.52 -13.74 29.76
C GLY A 51 -1.23 -13.83 30.57
N ASP A 52 -0.36 -12.82 30.55
CA ASP A 52 0.96 -12.82 31.19
C ASP A 52 1.12 -11.75 32.28
N CYS A 53 0.02 -11.10 32.71
CA CYS A 53 0.08 -10.08 33.77
C CYS A 53 0.49 -10.66 35.13
N LYS A 54 1.74 -10.41 35.52
CA LYS A 54 2.34 -10.88 36.78
C LYS A 54 1.79 -10.22 38.05
N PHE A 55 1.05 -9.13 37.92
CA PHE A 55 0.55 -8.35 39.05
C PHE A 55 -0.86 -8.75 39.51
N GLY A 56 -1.60 -9.54 38.71
CA GLY A 56 -2.94 -10.02 39.05
C GLY A 56 -3.87 -8.90 39.52
N SER A 57 -4.54 -9.09 40.66
CA SER A 57 -5.42 -8.09 41.28
C SER A 57 -4.71 -6.85 41.81
N LYS A 58 -3.37 -6.87 41.94
CA LYS A 58 -2.54 -5.73 42.36
C LYS A 58 -2.05 -4.90 41.16
N CYS A 59 -2.47 -5.23 39.94
CA CYS A 59 -2.10 -4.48 38.75
C CYS A 59 -2.62 -3.04 38.82
N LYS A 60 -1.76 -2.06 38.53
CA LYS A 60 -2.15 -0.64 38.45
C LYS A 60 -3.05 -0.33 37.24
N ARG A 61 -3.27 -1.29 36.33
CA ARG A 61 -4.05 -1.16 35.09
C ARG A 61 -5.29 -2.04 35.17
N SER A 62 -6.40 -1.58 34.59
CA SER A 62 -7.67 -2.30 34.68
C SER A 62 -7.60 -3.68 34.02
N HIS A 63 -8.11 -4.71 34.69
CA HIS A 63 -8.34 -6.06 34.15
C HIS A 63 -9.84 -6.31 33.86
N ASP A 64 -10.67 -5.26 33.95
CA ASP A 64 -12.11 -5.40 33.78
C ASP A 64 -12.55 -4.87 32.41
N LEU A 65 -12.99 -5.80 31.55
CA LEU A 65 -13.59 -5.52 30.24
C LEU A 65 -15.08 -5.16 30.34
N THR A 66 -15.71 -5.44 31.47
CA THR A 66 -17.15 -5.30 31.70
C THR A 66 -17.54 -4.02 32.42
N ALA A 67 -16.58 -3.20 32.86
CA ALA A 67 -16.83 -1.98 33.61
C ALA A 67 -16.39 -0.69 32.88
N GLY A 68 -16.96 0.43 33.33
CA GLY A 68 -16.56 1.78 32.98
C GLY A 68 -16.54 2.09 31.48
N GLU A 69 -15.53 2.85 31.05
CA GLU A 69 -15.35 3.28 29.66
C GLU A 69 -15.08 2.12 28.70
N THR A 70 -14.43 1.07 29.18
CA THR A 70 -14.09 -0.10 28.37
C THR A 70 -15.36 -0.80 27.88
N LYS A 71 -16.35 -0.98 28.76
CA LYS A 71 -17.67 -1.53 28.38
C LYS A 71 -18.35 -0.67 27.31
N GLN A 72 -18.37 0.65 27.48
CA GLN A 72 -19.00 1.55 26.52
C GLN A 72 -18.33 1.52 25.14
N LYS A 73 -17.00 1.40 25.11
CA LYS A 73 -16.23 1.25 23.87
C LYS A 73 -16.54 -0.09 23.19
N LEU A 74 -16.56 -1.19 23.93
CA LEU A 74 -16.93 -2.51 23.38
C LEU A 74 -18.36 -2.50 22.81
N LEU A 75 -19.32 -1.90 23.52
CA LEU A 75 -20.70 -1.76 23.04
C LEU A 75 -20.78 -0.91 21.77
N LYS A 76 -20.02 0.19 21.67
CA LYS A 76 -19.94 1.02 20.47
C LYS A 76 -19.34 0.27 19.28
N TRP A 77 -18.44 -0.67 19.54
CA TRP A 77 -17.88 -1.59 18.55
C TRP A 77 -18.82 -2.77 18.23
N GLY A 78 -20.02 -2.81 18.81
CA GLY A 78 -21.01 -3.85 18.56
C GLY A 78 -20.72 -5.16 19.29
N LEU A 79 -19.94 -5.11 20.37
CA LEU A 79 -19.57 -6.23 21.24
C LEU A 79 -20.34 -6.12 22.56
N ALA A 80 -21.39 -6.93 22.69
CA ALA A 80 -22.26 -6.93 23.87
C ALA A 80 -21.55 -7.47 25.11
N ALA A 81 -21.99 -7.04 26.30
CA ALA A 81 -21.43 -7.48 27.59
C ALA A 81 -21.49 -9.01 27.78
N SER A 82 -22.49 -9.68 27.18
CA SER A 82 -22.63 -11.13 27.19
C SER A 82 -21.54 -11.88 26.41
N LEU A 83 -20.78 -11.20 25.55
CA LEU A 83 -19.71 -11.80 24.73
C LEU A 83 -18.31 -11.57 25.33
N VAL A 84 -18.21 -10.86 26.46
CA VAL A 84 -16.92 -10.49 27.05
C VAL A 84 -16.03 -11.69 27.41
N PRO A 85 -16.56 -12.80 27.98
CA PRO A 85 -15.74 -14.00 28.20
C PRO A 85 -15.11 -14.54 26.92
N ALA A 86 -15.91 -14.64 25.85
CA ALA A 86 -15.43 -15.10 24.54
C ALA A 86 -14.42 -14.12 23.91
N ILE A 87 -14.57 -12.81 24.13
CA ILE A 87 -13.62 -11.79 23.66
C ILE A 87 -12.28 -11.93 24.37
N LEU A 88 -12.28 -12.10 25.70
CA LEU A 88 -11.06 -12.31 26.47
C LEU A 88 -10.36 -13.60 26.03
N GLU A 89 -11.09 -14.70 25.88
CA GLU A 89 -10.55 -15.95 25.33
C GLU A 89 -9.97 -15.75 23.93
N THR A 90 -10.58 -14.92 23.09
CA THR A 90 -10.06 -14.61 21.75
C THR A 90 -8.72 -13.86 21.81
N TYR A 91 -8.57 -12.87 22.71
CA TYR A 91 -7.27 -12.21 22.92
C TYR A 91 -6.20 -13.18 23.44
N LEU A 92 -6.57 -14.04 24.40
CA LEU A 92 -5.66 -15.01 25.00
C LEU A 92 -5.22 -16.07 23.98
N ASN A 93 -6.15 -16.61 23.20
CA ASN A 93 -5.88 -17.59 22.16
C ASN A 93 -4.99 -17.00 21.06
N ALA A 94 -5.27 -15.76 20.62
CA ALA A 94 -4.41 -15.06 19.65
C ALA A 94 -2.97 -14.90 20.17
N ASN A 95 -2.80 -14.61 21.47
CA ASN A 95 -1.48 -14.51 22.08
C ASN A 95 -0.81 -15.87 22.30
N ALA A 96 -1.57 -16.91 22.68
CA ALA A 96 -1.06 -18.27 22.84
C ALA A 96 -0.56 -18.85 21.52
N ILE A 97 -1.28 -18.63 20.40
CA ILE A 97 -0.84 -19.02 19.06
C ILE A 97 0.47 -18.31 18.69
N LYS A 98 0.58 -17.01 19.00
CA LYS A 98 1.79 -16.23 18.79
C LYS A 98 2.99 -16.73 19.61
N ASN A 99 2.76 -17.14 20.86
CA ASN A 99 3.82 -17.62 21.75
C ASN A 99 4.19 -19.09 21.51
N ALA A 100 3.24 -19.96 21.15
CA ALA A 100 3.49 -21.36 20.80
C ALA A 100 4.37 -21.48 19.54
N ALA A 101 4.26 -20.51 18.61
CA ALA A 101 5.17 -20.38 17.48
C ALA A 101 6.62 -20.01 17.88
N SER A 102 6.88 -19.67 19.15
CA SER A 102 8.15 -19.12 19.64
C SER A 102 8.94 -20.03 20.60
N ALA A 103 8.47 -21.25 20.93
CA ALA A 103 8.93 -22.00 22.11
C ALA A 103 9.70 -23.33 21.89
N VAL A 104 10.32 -23.60 20.74
CA VAL A 104 11.08 -24.84 20.51
C VAL A 104 12.55 -24.55 20.17
N GLU A 105 13.47 -24.71 21.15
CA GLU A 105 14.92 -24.89 20.88
C GLU A 105 15.75 -25.37 22.10
N SER A 106 16.71 -26.27 21.86
CA SER A 106 18.07 -26.48 22.49
C SER A 106 18.51 -27.98 22.45
N PRO A 107 19.82 -28.42 22.53
CA PRO A 107 21.07 -27.68 22.88
C PRO A 107 22.39 -27.95 22.06
N GLN A 108 23.24 -26.91 22.02
CA GLN A 108 24.72 -26.74 22.01
C GLN A 108 25.76 -27.85 21.62
N LEU A 109 26.74 -27.48 20.75
CA LEU A 109 28.19 -27.77 20.93
C LEU A 109 29.12 -26.80 20.13
N GLN A 110 30.39 -26.70 20.55
CA GLN A 110 31.36 -25.59 20.36
C GLN A 110 32.19 -25.57 19.05
N SER A 111 32.48 -24.33 18.61
CA SER A 111 33.67 -23.75 17.95
C SER A 111 34.35 -24.39 16.72
N LEU A 112 34.56 -23.59 15.65
CA LEU A 112 35.87 -23.07 15.19
C LEU A 112 35.67 -21.95 14.16
N ALA A 113 36.52 -20.92 14.23
CA ALA A 113 36.33 -19.59 13.64
C ALA A 113 36.97 -19.39 12.25
N ILE A 114 36.30 -18.62 11.38
CA ILE A 114 36.94 -17.71 10.40
C ILE A 114 36.14 -16.40 10.38
N LYS A 115 36.85 -15.27 10.49
CA LYS A 115 36.35 -13.90 10.66
C LYS A 115 35.93 -13.31 9.31
N ASP A 116 34.76 -12.68 9.26
CA ASP A 116 34.54 -11.39 8.59
C ASP A 116 33.33 -10.64 9.21
N LYS A 117 33.40 -9.31 9.17
CA LYS A 117 32.71 -8.31 10.01
C LYS A 117 31.16 -8.31 9.94
N PRO A 118 30.48 -7.79 10.99
CA PRO A 118 29.10 -8.15 11.33
C PRO A 118 28.06 -7.38 10.54
N ASP A 119 27.13 -8.11 9.93
CA ASP A 119 25.81 -7.61 9.58
C ASP A 119 24.93 -7.68 10.84
N THR A 120 24.39 -6.54 11.26
CA THR A 120 23.52 -6.43 12.42
C THR A 120 22.27 -7.27 12.22
N GLN A 121 22.17 -8.37 12.97
CA GLN A 121 21.07 -9.32 12.94
C GLN A 121 19.73 -8.64 13.26
N LYS A 122 18.81 -8.63 12.29
CA LYS A 122 17.39 -8.49 12.57
C LYS A 122 16.80 -9.88 12.86
N SER A 123 16.44 -10.10 14.12
CA SER A 123 15.39 -11.05 14.50
C SER A 123 14.13 -10.76 13.68
N ALA A 124 13.41 -11.78 13.21
CA ALA A 124 12.22 -11.64 12.39
C ALA A 124 11.15 -10.76 13.08
N ASP A 125 11.04 -9.52 12.60
CA ASP A 125 10.02 -8.55 12.99
C ASP A 125 8.65 -9.00 12.42
N PRO A 126 7.60 -9.14 13.24
CA PRO A 126 6.24 -9.48 12.78
C PRO A 126 5.65 -8.50 11.75
N GLN A 127 6.27 -7.34 11.52
CA GLN A 127 5.88 -6.34 10.51
C GLN A 127 6.60 -6.50 9.16
N HIS A 128 7.55 -7.44 9.03
CA HIS A 128 8.34 -7.61 7.81
C HIS A 128 7.51 -8.21 6.67
N ILE A 129 7.33 -7.45 5.60
CA ILE A 129 6.68 -7.87 4.36
C ILE A 129 7.69 -8.72 3.57
N ASN A 130 7.31 -9.95 3.21
CA ASN A 130 8.09 -10.87 2.38
C ASN A 130 8.13 -10.43 0.90
N GLU A 131 8.51 -9.17 0.66
CA GLU A 131 8.63 -8.52 -0.64
C GLU A 131 9.92 -7.69 -0.67
N ILE A 132 10.61 -7.70 -1.80
CA ILE A 132 11.85 -6.94 -1.99
C ILE A 132 11.51 -5.47 -2.24
N CYS A 133 12.21 -4.59 -1.55
CA CYS A 133 12.07 -3.16 -1.66
C CYS A 133 12.58 -2.66 -3.03
N LEU A 134 11.67 -2.30 -3.93
CA LEU A 134 12.01 -1.69 -5.23
C LEU A 134 12.89 -0.45 -5.07
N TYR A 135 12.60 0.38 -4.06
CA TYR A 135 13.40 1.57 -3.80
C TYR A 135 14.83 1.21 -3.39
N PHE A 136 15.05 0.12 -2.65
CA PHE A 136 16.41 -0.31 -2.32
C PHE A 136 17.17 -0.77 -3.57
N ILE A 137 16.54 -1.56 -4.44
CA ILE A 137 17.17 -1.99 -5.71
C ILE A 137 17.62 -0.77 -6.52
N LEU A 138 16.84 0.31 -6.49
CA LEU A 138 17.15 1.57 -7.16
C LEU A 138 18.08 2.51 -6.37
N ASN A 139 18.62 2.09 -5.22
CA ASN A 139 19.45 2.89 -4.29
C ASN A 139 18.73 4.08 -3.62
N ASN A 140 17.41 3.98 -3.50
CA ASN A 140 16.47 5.07 -3.21
C ASN A 140 15.66 4.86 -1.92
N CYS A 141 15.92 3.80 -1.15
CA CYS A 141 15.16 3.53 0.07
C CYS A 141 15.61 4.45 1.22
N SER A 142 14.76 5.41 1.58
CA SER A 142 15.00 6.35 2.70
C SER A 142 14.94 5.67 4.08
N PHE A 143 14.28 4.52 4.18
CA PHE A 143 14.06 3.83 5.45
C PHE A 143 15.27 3.05 5.96
N LYS A 144 16.27 2.76 5.12
CA LYS A 144 17.49 2.01 5.48
C LYS A 144 17.14 0.75 6.31
N ASP A 145 17.75 0.58 7.47
CA ASP A 145 17.51 -0.54 8.39
C ASP A 145 16.12 -0.49 9.05
N GLY A 146 15.34 0.57 8.88
CA GLY A 146 13.93 0.64 9.29
C GLY A 146 12.95 0.16 8.23
N CYS A 147 13.40 -0.28 7.05
CA CYS A 147 12.48 -0.74 6.01
C CYS A 147 11.79 -2.05 6.43
N VAL A 148 10.48 -2.10 6.24
CA VAL A 148 9.65 -3.30 6.47
C VAL A 148 9.73 -4.31 5.32
N ARG A 149 10.49 -4.01 4.26
CA ARG A 149 10.69 -4.86 3.08
C ARG A 149 12.14 -5.31 3.01
N ASP A 150 12.39 -6.44 2.34
CA ASP A 150 13.73 -6.96 2.11
C ASP A 150 14.57 -6.00 1.26
N HIS A 151 15.76 -5.67 1.74
CA HIS A 151 16.78 -4.96 0.98
C HIS A 151 17.68 -5.98 0.27
N TYR A 152 17.46 -6.15 -1.04
CA TYR A 152 18.26 -7.06 -1.87
C TYR A 152 18.51 -6.43 -3.25
N PRO A 153 19.69 -6.62 -3.89
CA PRO A 153 20.06 -5.90 -5.11
C PRO A 153 19.39 -6.41 -6.39
N LEU A 154 18.75 -7.59 -6.34
CA LEU A 154 18.05 -8.23 -7.45
C LEU A 154 16.54 -8.26 -7.19
N PRO A 155 15.69 -8.34 -8.26
CA PRO A 155 14.23 -8.40 -8.11
C PRO A 155 13.72 -9.74 -7.56
N TYR A 156 14.61 -10.67 -7.29
CA TYR A 156 14.38 -11.96 -6.65
C TYR A 156 15.49 -12.25 -5.64
N ARG A 157 15.16 -13.04 -4.62
CA ARG A 157 16.11 -13.54 -3.63
C ARG A 157 15.72 -14.97 -3.27
N TRP A 158 16.63 -15.90 -3.41
CA TRP A 158 16.42 -17.29 -3.02
C TRP A 158 17.11 -17.57 -1.70
N GLN A 159 16.39 -18.24 -0.80
CA GLN A 159 16.89 -18.56 0.52
C GLN A 159 16.59 -19.99 0.90
N LEU A 160 17.53 -20.60 1.61
CA LEU A 160 17.40 -21.91 2.24
C LEU A 160 17.13 -21.75 3.72
N TYR A 161 16.24 -22.55 4.26
CA TYR A 161 16.08 -22.66 5.70
C TYR A 161 17.09 -23.68 6.24
N ILE A 162 18.13 -23.17 6.90
CA ILE A 162 19.24 -23.96 7.45
C ILE A 162 19.52 -23.45 8.87
N ASP A 163 19.57 -24.35 9.84
CA ASP A 163 19.87 -24.06 11.25
C ASP A 163 18.97 -22.96 11.83
N GLY A 164 17.65 -23.09 11.66
CA GLY A 164 16.67 -22.16 12.24
C GLY A 164 16.53 -20.82 11.50
N ALA A 165 17.34 -20.56 10.47
CA ALA A 165 17.38 -19.27 9.77
C ALA A 165 17.28 -19.41 8.25
N TRP A 166 16.69 -18.39 7.61
CA TRP A 166 16.71 -18.23 6.16
C TRP A 166 18.06 -17.63 5.74
N LYS A 167 18.85 -18.38 4.97
CA LYS A 167 20.17 -18.00 4.47
C LYS A 167 20.14 -17.90 2.95
N ASP A 168 20.88 -16.94 2.38
CA ASP A 168 20.91 -16.74 0.93
C ASP A 168 21.53 -17.94 0.20
N LEU A 169 20.87 -18.35 -0.89
CA LEU A 169 21.34 -19.43 -1.74
C LEU A 169 22.48 -18.93 -2.63
N VAL A 170 23.61 -19.64 -2.60
CA VAL A 170 24.73 -19.40 -3.52
C VAL A 170 24.31 -19.80 -4.95
N GLY A 171 24.67 -18.99 -5.95
CA GLY A 171 24.29 -19.26 -7.35
C GLY A 171 22.79 -19.08 -7.63
N MET A 172 22.09 -18.24 -6.87
CA MET A 172 20.64 -18.08 -6.99
C MET A 172 20.14 -17.61 -8.36
N GLU A 173 21.00 -16.99 -9.18
CA GLU A 173 20.62 -16.57 -10.53
C GLU A 173 20.37 -17.78 -11.44
N ASP A 174 21.17 -18.85 -11.32
CA ASP A 174 20.93 -20.11 -12.04
C ASP A 174 19.62 -20.76 -11.59
N VAL A 175 19.35 -20.73 -10.28
CA VAL A 175 18.10 -21.24 -9.72
C VAL A 175 16.90 -20.43 -10.18
N GLU A 176 17.00 -19.10 -10.20
CA GLU A 176 15.96 -18.23 -10.75
C GLU A 176 15.73 -18.52 -12.23
N LYS A 177 16.79 -18.62 -13.03
CA LYS A 177 16.69 -18.89 -14.47
C LYS A 177 15.95 -20.19 -14.76
N VAL A 178 16.25 -21.25 -14.02
CA VAL A 178 15.57 -22.55 -14.16
C VAL A 178 14.15 -22.48 -13.61
N TYR A 179 13.89 -21.76 -12.52
CA TYR A 179 12.54 -21.57 -11.99
C TYR A 179 11.63 -20.83 -12.98
N CYS A 180 12.16 -19.78 -13.62
CA CYS A 180 11.44 -18.95 -14.60
C CYS A 180 10.93 -19.75 -15.80
N ASP A 181 11.60 -20.83 -16.19
CA ASP A 181 11.17 -21.71 -17.28
C ASP A 181 10.51 -22.98 -16.72
N PRO A 182 9.17 -23.10 -16.77
CA PRO A 182 8.49 -24.28 -16.24
C PRO A 182 8.76 -25.57 -17.04
N ASN A 183 9.34 -25.47 -18.25
CA ASN A 183 9.80 -26.64 -19.01
C ASN A 183 11.21 -27.09 -18.63
N SER A 184 11.94 -26.28 -17.86
CA SER A 184 13.24 -26.63 -17.33
C SER A 184 13.13 -27.35 -15.99
N SER A 185 14.14 -28.14 -15.65
CA SER A 185 14.23 -28.81 -14.36
C SER A 185 15.61 -28.56 -13.74
N HIS A 186 15.64 -28.36 -12.42
CA HIS A 186 16.89 -28.18 -11.69
C HIS A 186 17.30 -29.53 -11.09
N PRO A 187 18.58 -29.94 -11.17
CA PRO A 187 19.03 -31.25 -10.65
C PRO A 187 18.82 -31.42 -9.14
N VAL A 188 18.70 -30.30 -8.42
CA VAL A 188 18.73 -30.26 -6.95
C VAL A 188 17.51 -29.56 -6.32
N ALA A 189 16.84 -28.69 -7.08
CA ALA A 189 15.78 -27.85 -6.55
C ALA A 189 14.43 -28.38 -7.07
N ASN A 190 13.52 -28.66 -6.15
CA ASN A 190 12.13 -29.00 -6.47
C ASN A 190 11.26 -27.76 -6.19
N PHE A 191 10.79 -27.13 -7.27
CA PHE A 191 10.01 -25.91 -7.19
C PHE A 191 8.52 -26.13 -6.89
N ASP A 192 8.02 -27.36 -7.04
CA ASP A 192 6.64 -27.69 -6.70
C ASP A 192 6.49 -27.88 -5.19
N THR A 193 7.47 -28.52 -4.56
CA THR A 193 7.52 -28.69 -3.10
C THR A 193 8.30 -27.59 -2.39
N MET A 194 8.92 -26.66 -3.14
CA MET A 194 9.79 -25.61 -2.62
C MET A 194 10.90 -26.16 -1.70
N MET A 195 11.68 -27.11 -2.22
CA MET A 195 12.79 -27.77 -1.52
C MET A 195 14.09 -27.70 -2.33
N TYR A 196 15.23 -27.63 -1.67
CA TYR A 196 16.56 -27.74 -2.28
C TYR A 196 17.38 -28.77 -1.50
N LYS A 197 17.68 -29.92 -2.12
CA LYS A 197 18.10 -31.12 -1.39
C LYS A 197 17.09 -31.43 -0.28
N SER A 198 17.54 -31.41 0.98
CA SER A 198 16.75 -31.65 2.18
C SER A 198 16.30 -30.38 2.91
N HIS A 199 16.57 -29.18 2.36
CA HIS A 199 16.27 -27.91 3.03
C HIS A 199 15.08 -27.21 2.38
N PRO A 200 14.18 -26.61 3.18
CA PRO A 200 13.13 -25.73 2.66
C PRO A 200 13.74 -24.57 1.88
N LEU A 201 13.13 -24.27 0.73
CA LEU A 201 13.55 -23.22 -0.20
C LEU A 201 12.44 -22.16 -0.25
N ARG A 202 12.79 -20.88 -0.28
CA ARG A 202 11.83 -19.80 -0.57
C ARG A 202 12.39 -18.82 -1.58
N ARG A 203 11.46 -18.18 -2.30
CA ARG A 203 11.73 -17.07 -3.21
C ARG A 203 11.02 -15.82 -2.72
N LEU A 204 11.76 -14.74 -2.55
CA LEU A 204 11.22 -13.40 -2.37
C LEU A 204 11.22 -12.68 -3.71
N SER A 205 10.30 -11.75 -3.90
CA SER A 205 10.16 -11.00 -5.15
C SER A 205 9.87 -9.54 -4.91
N THR A 206 10.15 -8.69 -5.91
CA THR A 206 9.54 -7.36 -5.97
C THR A 206 8.02 -7.44 -6.19
N PRO A 207 7.26 -6.35 -5.99
CA PRO A 207 5.86 -6.30 -6.36
C PRO A 207 5.61 -6.77 -7.80
N SER A 208 4.43 -7.36 -8.01
CA SER A 208 3.96 -7.75 -9.36
C SER A 208 3.86 -6.53 -10.28
N SER A 209 4.30 -6.67 -11.53
CA SER A 209 4.15 -5.66 -12.59
C SER A 209 2.69 -5.31 -12.86
N ALA A 210 1.74 -6.20 -12.55
CA ALA A 210 0.31 -5.93 -12.64
C ALA A 210 -0.20 -4.99 -11.53
N SER A 211 0.48 -4.96 -10.39
CA SER A 211 0.12 -4.13 -9.22
C SER A 211 0.76 -2.73 -9.24
N LYS A 212 1.65 -2.46 -10.20
CA LYS A 212 2.44 -1.22 -10.28
C LYS A 212 2.39 -0.65 -11.69
N PRO A 213 2.48 0.68 -11.84
CA PRO A 213 2.64 1.29 -13.15
C PRO A 213 3.91 0.81 -13.90
N PRO A 214 3.94 0.86 -15.25
CA PRO A 214 5.07 0.39 -16.08
C PRO A 214 6.41 1.07 -15.84
N HIS A 215 6.43 2.29 -15.26
CA HIS A 215 7.68 3.00 -14.95
C HIS A 215 8.35 2.49 -13.67
N PHE A 216 7.66 1.67 -12.86
CA PHE A 216 8.32 0.88 -11.82
C PHE A 216 9.12 -0.24 -12.50
N ILE A 217 10.34 0.11 -12.90
CA ILE A 217 11.31 -0.85 -13.43
C ILE A 217 11.61 -1.89 -12.36
N LEU A 218 11.95 -3.11 -12.79
CA LEU A 218 12.35 -4.22 -11.91
C LEU A 218 11.21 -4.76 -11.02
N THR A 219 9.95 -4.42 -11.33
CA THR A 219 8.79 -5.19 -10.86
C THR A 219 8.82 -6.61 -11.43
N THR A 220 8.27 -7.55 -10.68
CA THR A 220 8.24 -8.96 -11.11
C THR A 220 7.12 -9.15 -12.12
N ASP A 221 7.49 -9.47 -13.36
CA ASP A 221 6.55 -9.79 -14.43
C ASP A 221 6.13 -11.26 -14.33
N TRP A 222 4.89 -11.51 -13.91
CA TRP A 222 4.39 -12.87 -13.68
C TRP A 222 3.68 -13.41 -14.91
N ILE A 223 4.14 -14.59 -15.35
CA ILE A 223 3.64 -15.30 -16.52
C ILE A 223 2.89 -16.54 -16.07
N TRP A 224 1.76 -16.79 -16.71
CA TRP A 224 0.90 -17.93 -16.44
C TRP A 224 1.00 -18.92 -17.59
N TYR A 225 1.08 -20.21 -17.24
CA TYR A 225 1.24 -21.30 -18.18
C TYR A 225 0.19 -22.38 -17.95
N TRP A 226 -0.18 -23.10 -19.00
CA TRP A 226 -0.95 -24.32 -18.92
C TRP A 226 -0.18 -25.47 -19.55
N LYS A 227 -0.37 -26.68 -19.03
CA LYS A 227 0.31 -27.88 -19.52
C LYS A 227 -0.47 -28.51 -20.67
N ASP A 228 0.18 -28.69 -21.80
CA ASP A 228 -0.39 -29.29 -23.00
C ASP A 228 -0.36 -30.82 -23.00
N GLU A 229 -0.87 -31.40 -24.09
CA GLU A 229 -0.90 -32.85 -24.30
C GLU A 229 0.48 -33.47 -24.48
N TYR A 230 1.48 -32.69 -24.90
CA TYR A 230 2.88 -33.08 -24.99
C TYR A 230 3.65 -32.85 -23.69
N ARG A 231 2.94 -32.50 -22.60
CA ARG A 231 3.48 -32.16 -21.28
C ARG A 231 4.36 -30.91 -21.27
N MET A 232 4.24 -30.07 -22.30
CA MET A 232 4.90 -28.79 -22.41
C MET A 232 4.05 -27.69 -21.79
N TRP A 233 4.69 -26.77 -21.11
CA TRP A 233 4.07 -25.58 -20.55
C TRP A 233 3.98 -24.49 -21.62
N VAL A 234 2.76 -24.07 -21.90
CA VAL A 234 2.42 -23.05 -22.90
C VAL A 234 1.91 -21.80 -22.20
N GLU A 235 2.46 -20.64 -22.58
CA GLU A 235 2.11 -19.34 -22.01
C GLU A 235 0.69 -18.91 -22.42
N TYR A 236 -0.10 -18.41 -21.47
CA TYR A 236 -1.41 -17.82 -21.77
C TYR A 236 -1.26 -16.51 -22.54
N GLY A 237 -1.99 -16.40 -23.65
CA GLY A 237 -2.00 -15.22 -24.51
C GLY A 237 -0.89 -15.17 -25.57
N LYS A 238 -0.01 -16.19 -25.62
CA LYS A 238 1.02 -16.30 -26.66
C LYS A 238 0.48 -17.10 -27.85
N GLU A 239 0.57 -16.53 -29.04
CA GLU A 239 0.23 -17.24 -30.28
C GLU A 239 1.34 -18.24 -30.61
N THR A 240 0.96 -19.51 -30.82
CA THR A 240 1.89 -20.56 -31.25
C THR A 240 1.38 -21.18 -32.55
N ASP A 241 2.27 -21.45 -33.48
CA ASP A 241 1.96 -22.00 -34.82
C ASP A 241 1.19 -23.35 -34.77
N ALA A 242 1.33 -24.10 -33.68
CA ALA A 242 0.66 -25.40 -33.51
C ALA A 242 -0.79 -25.29 -32.98
N HIS A 243 -1.20 -24.17 -32.40
CA HIS A 243 -2.47 -24.00 -31.69
C HIS A 243 -3.10 -22.64 -32.04
N SER A 244 -3.24 -22.35 -33.34
CA SER A 244 -3.70 -21.09 -33.95
C SER A 244 -5.14 -20.68 -33.59
N SER A 245 -5.38 -20.43 -32.31
CA SER A 245 -6.67 -20.07 -31.76
C SER A 245 -6.44 -19.05 -30.66
N SER A 246 -6.47 -17.77 -31.04
CA SER A 246 -6.30 -16.62 -30.15
C SER A 246 -7.12 -16.82 -28.87
N SER A 247 -6.43 -16.88 -27.73
CA SER A 247 -7.05 -17.00 -26.43
C SER A 247 -7.62 -15.65 -26.03
N THR A 248 -8.83 -15.62 -25.46
CA THR A 248 -9.46 -14.37 -25.00
C THR A 248 -8.87 -13.84 -23.69
N ILE A 249 -7.82 -14.47 -23.16
CA ILE A 249 -7.19 -14.11 -21.89
C ILE A 249 -5.67 -14.14 -22.01
N SER A 250 -5.01 -13.19 -21.35
CA SER A 250 -3.55 -13.11 -21.25
C SER A 250 -3.06 -13.42 -19.83
N SER A 251 -1.75 -13.70 -19.69
CA SER A 251 -1.10 -13.82 -18.38
C SER A 251 -1.35 -12.61 -17.47
N LYS A 252 -1.44 -11.40 -18.05
CA LYS A 252 -1.72 -10.17 -17.30
C LYS A 252 -3.13 -10.15 -16.71
N ASP A 253 -4.12 -10.62 -17.44
CA ASP A 253 -5.51 -10.68 -16.97
C ASP A 253 -5.65 -11.69 -15.81
N ILE A 254 -4.99 -12.85 -15.94
CA ILE A 254 -4.97 -13.88 -14.90
C ILE A 254 -4.28 -13.35 -13.64
N GLU A 255 -3.14 -12.68 -13.79
CA GLU A 255 -2.40 -12.07 -12.68
C GLU A 255 -3.23 -11.01 -11.94
N ASN A 256 -4.00 -10.17 -12.64
CA ASN A 256 -4.89 -9.19 -12.01
C ASN A 256 -5.96 -9.86 -11.12
N VAL A 257 -6.52 -11.00 -11.56
CA VAL A 257 -7.50 -11.77 -10.77
C VAL A 257 -6.81 -12.50 -9.62
N PHE A 258 -5.60 -13.03 -9.81
CA PHE A 258 -4.85 -13.64 -8.72
C PHE A 258 -4.55 -12.63 -7.60
N LEU A 259 -4.19 -11.40 -7.96
CA LEU A 259 -3.87 -10.33 -7.00
C LEU A 259 -5.11 -9.74 -6.30
N SER A 260 -6.32 -9.86 -6.86
CA SER A 260 -7.54 -9.39 -6.19
C SER A 260 -7.89 -10.24 -4.96
N GLY A 261 -7.31 -11.44 -4.82
CA GLY A 261 -7.63 -12.38 -3.75
C GLY A 261 -9.02 -12.99 -3.86
N THR A 262 -9.72 -12.78 -4.98
CA THR A 262 -11.04 -13.37 -5.20
C THR A 262 -10.88 -14.82 -5.66
N ASN A 263 -11.54 -15.77 -4.99
CA ASN A 263 -11.60 -17.18 -5.41
C ASN A 263 -12.54 -17.38 -6.62
N THR A 264 -12.49 -16.44 -7.57
CA THR A 264 -13.36 -16.42 -8.75
C THR A 264 -12.72 -17.21 -9.87
N ASP A 265 -13.43 -18.23 -10.32
CA ASP A 265 -13.14 -18.96 -11.54
C ASP A 265 -13.19 -18.03 -12.76
N ILE A 266 -12.16 -18.10 -13.61
CA ILE A 266 -12.06 -17.27 -14.81
C ILE A 266 -12.59 -18.05 -16.01
N GLN A 267 -13.61 -17.51 -16.66
CA GLN A 267 -14.16 -18.09 -17.89
C GLN A 267 -13.50 -17.46 -19.12
N PHE A 268 -13.03 -18.29 -20.05
CA PHE A 268 -12.40 -17.80 -21.27
C PHE A 268 -12.59 -18.77 -22.44
N LYS A 269 -12.29 -18.30 -23.66
CA LYS A 269 -12.32 -19.12 -24.88
C LYS A 269 -10.91 -19.20 -25.47
N ALA A 270 -10.60 -20.35 -26.07
CA ALA A 270 -9.46 -20.51 -26.95
C ALA A 270 -9.95 -21.24 -28.21
N GLY A 271 -10.07 -20.49 -29.30
CA GLY A 271 -10.69 -20.97 -30.54
C GLY A 271 -12.15 -21.36 -30.30
N ARG A 272 -12.51 -22.59 -30.70
CA ARG A 272 -13.87 -23.13 -30.52
C ARG A 272 -14.15 -23.68 -29.12
N HIS A 273 -13.16 -23.75 -28.25
CA HIS A 273 -13.27 -24.39 -26.95
C HIS A 273 -13.45 -23.34 -25.84
N SER A 274 -14.29 -23.67 -24.86
CA SER A 274 -14.54 -22.85 -23.68
C SER A 274 -13.95 -23.51 -22.44
N TYR A 275 -13.36 -22.70 -21.57
CA TYR A 275 -12.60 -23.15 -20.42
C TYR A 275 -12.98 -22.38 -19.16
N VAL A 276 -12.78 -23.02 -18.02
CA VAL A 276 -12.78 -22.41 -16.69
C VAL A 276 -11.40 -22.60 -16.08
N LEU A 277 -10.79 -21.51 -15.62
CA LEU A 277 -9.52 -21.48 -14.93
C LEU A 277 -9.74 -21.19 -13.44
N SER A 278 -9.36 -22.15 -12.58
CA SER A 278 -9.23 -21.93 -11.14
C SER A 278 -7.79 -21.55 -10.82
N VAL A 279 -7.56 -20.28 -10.49
CA VAL A 279 -6.24 -19.77 -10.06
C VAL A 279 -5.83 -20.29 -8.69
N LYS A 280 -6.81 -20.69 -7.86
CA LYS A 280 -6.59 -21.29 -6.55
C LYS A 280 -6.09 -22.73 -6.67
N ASP A 281 -6.76 -23.51 -7.51
CA ASP A 281 -6.43 -24.93 -7.68
C ASP A 281 -5.31 -25.15 -8.70
N MET A 282 -4.82 -24.08 -9.33
CA MET A 282 -3.80 -24.14 -10.37
C MET A 282 -4.19 -25.10 -11.50
N MET A 283 -5.44 -24.99 -11.96
CA MET A 283 -6.05 -25.93 -12.89
C MET A 283 -7.02 -25.23 -13.86
N GLN A 284 -6.96 -25.61 -15.14
CA GLN A 284 -7.98 -25.26 -16.11
C GLN A 284 -8.83 -26.50 -16.49
N ARG A 285 -10.10 -26.28 -16.80
CA ARG A 285 -11.05 -27.33 -17.21
C ARG A 285 -11.79 -26.91 -18.47
N ASN A 286 -11.85 -27.81 -19.46
CA ASN A 286 -12.73 -27.64 -20.61
C ASN A 286 -14.19 -27.83 -20.19
N THR A 287 -15.07 -26.89 -20.53
CA THR A 287 -16.47 -26.94 -20.06
C THR A 287 -17.32 -28.02 -20.75
N LYS A 288 -16.94 -28.45 -21.95
CA LYS A 288 -17.68 -29.46 -22.73
C LYS A 288 -17.21 -30.88 -22.41
N HIS A 289 -15.91 -31.09 -22.36
CA HIS A 289 -15.31 -32.42 -22.22
C HIS A 289 -14.85 -32.74 -20.80
N ASN A 290 -14.89 -31.77 -19.88
CA ASN A 290 -14.37 -31.87 -18.52
C ASN A 290 -12.90 -32.29 -18.42
N THR A 291 -12.15 -32.22 -19.52
CA THR A 291 -10.71 -32.44 -19.52
C THR A 291 -10.04 -31.35 -18.68
N LYS A 292 -9.09 -31.77 -17.85
CA LYS A 292 -8.39 -30.89 -16.92
C LYS A 292 -6.92 -30.78 -17.34
N ARG A 293 -6.35 -29.58 -17.24
CA ARG A 293 -4.93 -29.31 -17.50
C ARG A 293 -4.35 -28.50 -16.35
N MET A 294 -3.13 -28.85 -15.95
CA MET A 294 -2.41 -28.14 -14.90
C MET A 294 -2.06 -26.72 -15.35
N VAL A 295 -2.00 -25.81 -14.39
CA VAL A 295 -1.61 -24.42 -14.58
C VAL A 295 -0.46 -24.12 -13.63
N CYS A 296 0.46 -23.25 -14.04
CA CYS A 296 1.50 -22.76 -13.16
C CYS A 296 1.78 -21.28 -13.41
N ARG A 297 2.36 -20.64 -12.40
CA ARG A 297 2.76 -19.23 -12.41
C ARG A 297 4.26 -19.15 -12.22
N ARG A 298 4.98 -18.48 -13.13
CA ARG A 298 6.44 -18.26 -13.07
C ARG A 298 6.79 -16.82 -13.44
N PRO A 299 7.83 -16.23 -12.84
CA PRO A 299 8.28 -14.88 -13.19
C PRO A 299 9.09 -14.90 -14.48
N ARG A 300 9.08 -13.80 -15.22
CA ARG A 300 10.01 -13.57 -16.33
C ARG A 300 11.42 -13.35 -15.77
N PHE A 301 12.39 -14.11 -16.27
CA PHE A 301 13.78 -14.02 -15.83
C PHE A 301 14.39 -12.63 -16.12
N VAL A 302 15.16 -12.11 -15.17
CA VAL A 302 15.95 -10.88 -15.31
C VAL A 302 17.33 -11.14 -14.75
N SER A 303 18.39 -11.08 -15.55
CA SER A 303 19.75 -11.29 -15.04
C SER A 303 20.25 -10.10 -14.22
N ALA A 304 21.26 -10.32 -13.37
CA ALA A 304 21.96 -9.25 -12.67
C ALA A 304 22.52 -8.20 -13.64
N GLU A 305 23.00 -8.64 -14.81
CA GLU A 305 23.44 -7.76 -15.89
C GLU A 305 22.29 -6.90 -16.43
N GLU A 306 21.12 -7.49 -16.69
CA GLU A 306 19.93 -6.77 -17.16
C GLU A 306 19.40 -5.81 -16.10
N VAL A 307 19.46 -6.17 -14.82
CA VAL A 307 19.16 -5.27 -13.70
C VAL A 307 20.04 -4.02 -13.77
N ASN A 308 21.35 -4.20 -13.92
CA ASN A 308 22.30 -3.08 -14.04
C ASN A 308 22.06 -2.27 -15.31
N LYS A 309 21.78 -2.91 -16.45
CA LYS A 309 21.40 -2.21 -17.69
C LYS A 309 20.15 -1.38 -17.52
N ARG A 310 19.12 -1.89 -16.82
CA ARG A 310 17.88 -1.13 -16.54
C ARG A 310 18.12 0.02 -15.57
N LYS A 311 19.01 -0.13 -14.59
CA LYS A 311 19.44 0.99 -13.72
C LYS A 311 20.18 2.08 -14.51
N VAL A 312 21.06 1.69 -15.43
CA VAL A 312 21.91 2.60 -16.22
C VAL A 312 21.20 3.18 -17.46
N ARG A 313 20.22 2.49 -18.05
CA ARG A 313 19.39 3.02 -19.15
C ARG A 313 18.34 4.03 -18.68
N ASN A 314 18.07 4.10 -17.38
CA ASN A 314 17.07 4.99 -16.83
C ASN A 314 17.48 6.45 -16.56
N PRO A 315 18.54 7.00 -17.20
CA PRO A 315 18.62 8.44 -17.42
C PRO A 315 18.02 8.91 -18.75
N SER A 316 17.71 8.05 -19.74
CA SER A 316 17.61 8.58 -21.12
C SER A 316 16.72 7.91 -22.17
N ASN A 317 15.84 6.94 -21.89
CA ASN A 317 14.97 6.43 -22.98
C ASN A 317 13.58 5.87 -22.58
N ALA A 318 12.82 6.64 -21.81
CA ALA A 318 11.36 6.62 -21.93
C ALA A 318 10.96 7.98 -22.50
N SER A 319 10.47 8.00 -23.75
CA SER A 319 9.95 9.15 -24.51
C SER A 319 10.05 10.51 -23.81
N ALA A 320 10.81 11.46 -24.35
CA ALA A 320 10.85 12.86 -23.89
C ALA A 320 9.51 13.33 -23.25
N LYS A 321 9.40 13.24 -21.93
CA LYS A 321 8.26 13.77 -21.16
C LYS A 321 8.84 14.77 -20.21
N SER A 322 8.89 16.00 -20.71
CA SER A 322 9.43 17.16 -20.01
C SER A 322 8.90 17.20 -18.58
N THR A 323 9.79 17.26 -17.60
CA THR A 323 9.50 17.97 -16.35
C THR A 323 8.77 19.27 -16.71
N PRO A 324 7.69 19.65 -16.01
CA PRO A 324 6.94 20.85 -16.35
C PRO A 324 7.89 22.03 -16.58
N GLN A 325 7.64 22.83 -17.62
CA GLN A 325 8.58 23.88 -18.03
C GLN A 325 8.91 24.87 -16.90
N HIS A 326 7.97 25.06 -15.96
CA HIS A 326 8.14 25.93 -14.81
C HIS A 326 8.99 25.32 -13.68
N TRP A 327 9.34 24.03 -13.74
CA TRP A 327 10.22 23.40 -12.75
C TRP A 327 11.63 23.95 -12.85
N ASP A 328 12.25 24.10 -11.69
CA ASP A 328 13.68 24.38 -11.57
C ASP A 328 14.42 23.07 -11.77
N LYS A 329 14.95 22.88 -12.98
CA LYS A 329 15.67 21.67 -13.39
C LYS A 329 16.92 21.40 -12.55
N GLY A 330 17.51 22.43 -11.92
CA GLY A 330 18.65 22.27 -11.02
C GLY A 330 18.26 21.86 -9.59
N GLN A 331 16.96 21.81 -9.29
CA GLN A 331 16.41 21.48 -7.97
C GLN A 331 15.43 20.30 -8.03
N VAL A 332 15.53 19.44 -9.05
CA VAL A 332 14.79 18.17 -9.13
C VAL A 332 15.72 17.06 -8.63
N PRO A 333 15.51 16.51 -7.43
CA PRO A 333 16.30 15.38 -7.00
C PRO A 333 15.90 14.16 -7.84
N GLU A 334 16.87 13.30 -8.15
CA GLU A 334 16.62 12.01 -8.79
C GLU A 334 15.69 11.13 -7.92
N VAL A 335 15.67 11.38 -6.61
CA VAL A 335 14.95 10.60 -5.59
C VAL A 335 14.33 11.51 -4.54
N GLY A 336 13.07 11.24 -4.18
CA GLY A 336 12.36 12.00 -3.16
C GLY A 336 11.77 13.28 -3.72
N TYR A 337 11.81 14.37 -2.95
CA TYR A 337 11.22 15.64 -3.35
C TYR A 337 12.07 16.83 -2.93
N LYS A 338 11.83 17.96 -3.59
CA LYS A 338 12.33 19.27 -3.17
C LYS A 338 11.17 20.25 -3.08
N LEU A 339 11.21 21.11 -2.07
CA LEU A 339 10.39 22.31 -1.99
C LEU A 339 11.18 23.49 -2.57
N VAL A 340 10.64 24.08 -3.62
CA VAL A 340 11.20 25.28 -4.26
C VAL A 340 10.31 26.47 -3.89
N GLY A 341 10.84 27.37 -3.07
CA GLY A 341 10.13 28.59 -2.69
C GLY A 341 9.89 29.49 -3.89
N LEU A 342 8.65 29.89 -4.12
CA LEU A 342 8.30 30.77 -5.23
C LEU A 342 8.53 32.23 -4.84
N SER A 343 9.12 33.01 -5.74
CA SER A 343 9.22 34.47 -5.60
C SER A 343 7.83 35.11 -5.65
N GLN A 344 7.53 36.05 -4.75
CA GLN A 344 6.25 36.76 -4.73
C GLN A 344 5.97 37.56 -6.01
N SER A 345 7.02 37.93 -6.75
CA SER A 345 6.90 38.64 -8.03
C SER A 345 6.59 37.72 -9.22
N SER A 346 6.72 36.40 -9.07
CA SER A 346 6.50 35.46 -10.18
C SER A 346 5.01 35.29 -10.49
N GLU A 347 4.69 35.09 -11.77
CA GLU A 347 3.30 34.85 -12.21
C GLU A 347 2.72 33.56 -11.60
N GLU A 348 3.57 32.56 -11.36
CA GLU A 348 3.21 31.33 -10.69
C GLU A 348 2.74 31.59 -9.24
N TYR A 349 3.50 32.36 -8.46
CA TYR A 349 3.09 32.76 -7.10
C TYR A 349 1.80 33.55 -7.13
N LYS A 350 1.70 34.57 -8.00
CA LYS A 350 0.51 35.43 -8.09
C LYS A 350 -0.74 34.62 -8.40
N LYS A 351 -0.65 33.64 -9.31
CA LYS A 351 -1.77 32.75 -9.66
C LYS A 351 -2.25 31.93 -8.46
N ILE A 352 -1.34 31.26 -7.76
CA ILE A 352 -1.70 30.42 -6.59
C ILE A 352 -2.21 31.30 -5.43
N SER A 353 -1.55 32.43 -5.17
CA SER A 353 -1.98 33.41 -4.17
C SER A 353 -3.38 33.96 -4.47
N ALA A 354 -3.68 34.32 -5.72
CA ALA A 354 -4.99 34.81 -6.12
C ALA A 354 -6.09 33.75 -5.92
N ALA A 355 -5.82 32.51 -6.34
CA ALA A 355 -6.75 31.39 -6.15
C ALA A 355 -7.08 31.14 -4.67
N PHE A 356 -6.06 31.21 -3.79
CA PHE A 356 -6.22 31.11 -2.34
C PHE A 356 -7.02 32.30 -1.78
N LYS A 357 -6.60 33.54 -2.09
CA LYS A 357 -7.20 34.76 -1.54
C LYS A 357 -8.63 35.01 -2.01
N ARG A 358 -9.06 34.39 -3.10
CA ARG A 358 -10.45 34.44 -3.59
C ARG A 358 -11.47 34.05 -2.53
N THR A 359 -11.10 33.15 -1.61
CA THR A 359 -12.00 32.70 -0.51
C THR A 359 -11.39 32.85 0.88
N LEU A 360 -10.10 33.17 0.98
CA LEU A 360 -9.40 33.47 2.24
C LEU A 360 -8.64 34.81 2.14
N PRO A 361 -9.33 35.95 1.93
CA PRO A 361 -8.67 37.24 1.72
C PRO A 361 -7.92 37.73 2.97
N ASP A 362 -8.44 37.41 4.16
CA ASP A 362 -7.91 37.93 5.43
C ASP A 362 -6.67 37.18 5.93
N LYS A 363 -6.23 36.11 5.25
CA LYS A 363 -5.07 35.32 5.67
C LYS A 363 -3.78 35.85 5.06
N ARG A 364 -2.72 35.86 5.87
CA ARG A 364 -1.39 36.28 5.43
C ARG A 364 -0.58 35.06 4.97
N ILE A 365 -0.26 35.01 3.68
CA ILE A 365 0.64 34.00 3.11
C ILE A 365 2.09 34.33 3.48
N HIS A 366 2.83 33.34 4.00
CA HIS A 366 4.27 33.44 4.28
C HIS A 366 5.10 32.91 3.13
N SER A 367 4.73 31.74 2.61
CA SER A 367 5.41 31.11 1.50
C SER A 367 4.44 30.29 0.68
N ILE A 368 4.75 30.19 -0.62
CA ILE A 368 4.21 29.19 -1.52
C ILE A 368 5.43 28.43 -2.04
N GLU A 369 5.45 27.14 -1.81
CA GLU A 369 6.56 26.27 -2.17
C GLU A 369 6.06 25.26 -3.19
N ARG A 370 6.69 25.21 -4.37
CA ARG A 370 6.41 24.18 -5.37
C ARG A 370 7.07 22.88 -4.96
N VAL A 371 6.31 21.79 -4.99
CA VAL A 371 6.84 20.44 -4.79
C VAL A 371 7.37 19.94 -6.13
N GLN A 372 8.64 19.55 -6.16
CA GLN A 372 9.27 18.87 -7.28
C GLN A 372 9.61 17.45 -6.86
N ASN A 373 8.71 16.51 -7.18
CA ASN A 373 8.89 15.09 -6.96
C ASN A 373 8.70 14.37 -8.30
N LEU A 374 9.81 13.98 -8.94
CA LEU A 374 9.78 13.41 -10.29
C LEU A 374 9.00 12.08 -10.32
N ALA A 375 9.22 11.20 -9.34
CA ALA A 375 8.55 9.91 -9.28
C ALA A 375 7.03 10.06 -9.15
N LEU A 376 6.53 10.95 -8.26
CA LEU A 376 5.10 11.21 -8.16
C LEU A 376 4.53 11.86 -9.43
N TRP A 377 5.29 12.73 -10.07
CA TRP A 377 4.89 13.38 -11.32
C TRP A 377 4.74 12.37 -12.47
N GLU A 378 5.70 11.46 -12.62
CA GLU A 378 5.68 10.41 -13.65
C GLU A 378 4.49 9.47 -13.47
N VAL A 379 4.20 9.07 -12.22
CA VAL A 379 3.03 8.24 -11.90
C VAL A 379 1.73 8.97 -12.23
N TYR A 380 1.63 10.24 -11.85
CA TYR A 380 0.47 11.08 -12.13
C TYR A 380 0.22 11.24 -13.63
N GLN A 381 1.26 11.54 -14.40
CA GLN A 381 1.18 11.66 -15.86
C GLN A 381 0.81 10.33 -16.53
N TRP A 382 1.35 9.21 -16.03
CA TRP A 382 0.95 7.88 -16.51
C TRP A 382 -0.53 7.60 -16.24
N GLN A 383 -1.03 7.91 -15.05
CA GLN A 383 -2.45 7.76 -14.70
C GLN A 383 -3.34 8.62 -15.61
N LYS A 384 -2.93 9.87 -15.88
CA LYS A 384 -3.61 10.76 -16.83
C LYS A 384 -3.71 10.14 -18.22
N GLU A 385 -2.63 9.54 -18.72
CA GLU A 385 -2.62 8.86 -20.01
C GLU A 385 -3.52 7.62 -20.03
N GLN A 386 -3.57 6.84 -18.94
CA GLN A 386 -4.50 5.69 -18.87
C GLN A 386 -5.94 6.18 -18.91
N MET A 387 -6.30 7.16 -18.08
CA MET A 387 -7.65 7.73 -18.05
C MET A 387 -8.05 8.31 -19.42
N LYS A 388 -7.13 8.98 -20.11
CA LYS A 388 -7.34 9.46 -21.49
C LYS A 388 -7.63 8.31 -22.46
N LYS A 389 -6.87 7.21 -22.40
CA LYS A 389 -7.10 6.03 -23.25
C LYS A 389 -8.46 5.39 -22.98
N TYR A 390 -8.82 5.21 -21.71
CA TYR A 390 -10.11 4.63 -21.32
C TYR A 390 -11.29 5.55 -21.67
N ASN A 391 -11.08 6.87 -21.73
CA ASN A 391 -12.10 7.85 -22.14
C ASN A 391 -12.10 8.13 -23.66
N GLY A 392 -11.72 7.16 -24.48
CA GLY A 392 -11.75 7.28 -25.94
C GLY A 392 -10.81 8.35 -26.51
N GLY A 393 -9.71 8.65 -25.81
CA GLY A 393 -8.73 9.65 -26.20
C GLY A 393 -9.07 11.08 -25.80
N LYS A 394 -10.20 11.34 -25.13
CA LYS A 394 -10.55 12.67 -24.64
C LYS A 394 -9.64 13.10 -23.49
N GLU A 395 -9.33 14.40 -23.44
CA GLU A 395 -8.61 14.96 -22.30
C GLU A 395 -9.36 14.69 -20.99
N VAL A 396 -8.60 14.33 -19.97
CA VAL A 396 -9.13 14.06 -18.62
C VAL A 396 -9.41 15.38 -17.94
N ASP A 397 -10.58 15.52 -17.29
CA ASP A 397 -10.86 16.67 -16.43
C ASP A 397 -9.83 16.70 -15.28
N GLU A 398 -8.94 17.67 -15.34
CA GLU A 398 -7.86 17.92 -14.39
C GLU A 398 -8.11 19.26 -13.70
N ARG A 399 -8.08 19.27 -12.37
CA ARG A 399 -8.35 20.47 -11.56
C ARG A 399 -7.25 20.73 -10.55
N GLN A 400 -6.97 22.01 -10.30
CA GLN A 400 -6.18 22.44 -9.15
C GLN A 400 -7.12 22.64 -7.96
N LEU A 401 -6.94 21.86 -6.90
CA LEU A 401 -7.83 21.82 -5.74
C LEU A 401 -7.04 21.94 -4.43
N PHE A 402 -7.69 22.45 -3.38
CA PHE A 402 -7.09 22.65 -2.07
C PHE A 402 -7.26 21.42 -1.16
N HIS A 403 -6.27 21.20 -0.28
CA HIS A 403 -6.33 20.19 0.77
C HIS A 403 -5.68 20.72 2.05
N GLY A 404 -6.47 20.92 3.10
CA GLY A 404 -5.97 21.33 4.42
C GLY A 404 -5.45 20.14 5.22
N THR A 405 -4.33 20.30 5.91
CA THR A 405 -3.74 19.23 6.74
C THR A 405 -2.91 19.81 7.89
N SER A 406 -2.42 18.94 8.77
CA SER A 406 -1.45 19.30 9.81
C SER A 406 -0.04 19.42 9.22
N ASN A 407 0.76 20.32 9.80
CA ASN A 407 2.18 20.48 9.43
C ASN A 407 2.98 19.17 9.57
N THR A 408 2.56 18.26 10.46
CA THR A 408 3.20 16.95 10.67
C THR A 408 3.11 16.02 9.47
N PHE A 409 2.16 16.24 8.55
CA PHE A 409 1.96 15.36 7.38
C PHE A 409 2.60 15.90 6.10
N VAL A 410 3.20 17.09 6.13
CA VAL A 410 3.72 17.76 4.92
C VAL A 410 4.80 16.92 4.25
N ASP A 411 5.79 16.46 5.02
CA ASP A 411 6.91 15.65 4.52
C ASP A 411 6.40 14.33 3.92
N ALA A 412 5.55 13.61 4.67
CA ALA A 412 4.95 12.37 4.23
C ALA A 412 4.15 12.52 2.92
N ILE A 413 3.34 13.57 2.79
CA ILE A 413 2.55 13.84 1.57
C ILE A 413 3.47 14.17 0.39
N CYS A 414 4.49 15.01 0.60
CA CYS A 414 5.40 15.37 -0.49
C CYS A 414 6.25 14.18 -0.97
N HIS A 415 6.62 13.27 -0.07
CA HIS A 415 7.36 12.05 -0.41
C HIS A 415 6.48 10.95 -1.01
N GLN A 416 5.31 10.70 -0.42
CA GLN A 416 4.53 9.46 -0.63
C GLN A 416 3.14 9.67 -1.20
N ASN A 417 2.76 10.93 -1.44
CA ASN A 417 1.42 11.37 -1.86
C ASN A 417 0.36 11.27 -0.74
N PHE A 418 -0.86 11.69 -1.02
CA PHE A 418 -1.98 11.66 -0.07
C PHE A 418 -2.43 10.23 0.21
N ASP A 419 -2.56 9.86 1.49
CA ASP A 419 -3.12 8.58 1.93
C ASP A 419 -4.23 8.81 2.97
N TRP A 420 -5.47 8.63 2.55
CA TRP A 420 -6.65 8.84 3.42
C TRP A 420 -6.70 7.88 4.62
N ARG A 421 -5.97 6.76 4.59
CA ARG A 421 -5.86 5.83 5.71
C ARG A 421 -5.01 6.40 6.85
N ILE A 422 -4.12 7.34 6.53
CA ILE A 422 -3.20 8.00 7.46
C ILE A 422 -3.71 9.39 7.84
N CYS A 423 -4.28 10.13 6.87
CA CYS A 423 -4.68 11.53 7.05
C CYS A 423 -5.99 11.77 7.82
N GLY A 424 -6.56 10.74 8.48
CA GLY A 424 -7.78 10.86 9.28
C GLY A 424 -9.05 10.99 8.42
N SER A 425 -10.07 10.20 8.75
CA SER A 425 -11.37 10.18 8.04
C SER A 425 -12.29 11.30 8.56
N HIS A 426 -11.87 12.56 8.47
CA HIS A 426 -12.73 13.68 8.82
C HIS A 426 -13.82 13.83 7.75
N GLY A 427 -15.05 13.44 8.09
CA GLY A 427 -16.22 13.60 7.22
C GLY A 427 -16.15 12.75 5.95
N THR A 428 -16.27 11.42 6.08
CA THR A 428 -16.37 10.50 4.93
C THR A 428 -17.75 10.54 4.26
N SER A 429 -18.40 11.70 4.18
CA SER A 429 -19.80 11.81 3.75
C SER A 429 -20.02 11.41 2.29
N PHE A 430 -18.97 11.51 1.46
CA PHE A 430 -19.03 11.25 0.02
C PHE A 430 -18.11 10.10 -0.42
N GLY A 431 -17.57 9.34 0.53
CA GLY A 431 -16.73 8.16 0.30
C GLY A 431 -15.50 8.11 1.22
N LYS A 432 -14.87 6.94 1.27
CA LYS A 432 -13.61 6.69 1.97
C LYS A 432 -12.43 6.88 1.01
N GLY A 433 -12.07 8.14 0.81
CA GLY A 433 -10.98 8.56 -0.07
C GLY A 433 -10.35 9.88 0.39
N SER A 434 -9.42 10.40 -0.39
CA SER A 434 -8.78 11.70 -0.14
C SER A 434 -9.68 12.84 -0.62
N TYR A 435 -9.94 13.82 0.25
CA TYR A 435 -10.86 14.93 -0.02
C TYR A 435 -10.12 16.18 -0.51
N PHE A 436 -10.66 16.82 -1.54
CA PHE A 436 -10.13 18.05 -2.13
C PHE A 436 -11.25 19.06 -2.33
N ALA A 437 -10.96 20.34 -2.08
CA ALA A 437 -11.95 21.40 -2.17
C ALA A 437 -11.62 22.39 -3.30
N ARG A 438 -12.64 22.87 -3.99
CA ARG A 438 -12.52 23.99 -4.95
C ARG A 438 -12.08 25.28 -4.26
N ASP A 439 -12.59 25.49 -3.04
CA ASP A 439 -12.45 26.75 -2.31
C ASP A 439 -11.56 26.55 -1.08
N ALA A 440 -10.53 27.41 -0.96
CA ALA A 440 -9.52 27.32 0.10
C ALA A 440 -10.13 27.43 1.51
N ILE A 441 -11.20 28.22 1.67
CA ILE A 441 -11.92 28.37 2.95
C ILE A 441 -12.48 27.06 3.48
N TYR A 442 -12.92 26.15 2.61
CA TYR A 442 -13.40 24.84 3.02
C TYR A 442 -12.24 24.00 3.57
N SER A 443 -11.09 24.03 2.88
CA SER A 443 -9.87 23.34 3.33
C SER A 443 -9.29 23.92 4.63
N HIS A 444 -9.47 25.21 4.91
CA HIS A 444 -8.98 25.85 6.14
C HIS A 444 -9.50 25.16 7.41
N GLY A 445 -10.75 24.68 7.39
CA GLY A 445 -11.35 23.96 8.53
C GLY A 445 -10.64 22.66 8.91
N TYR A 446 -9.79 22.12 8.02
CA TYR A 446 -9.02 20.89 8.22
C TYR A 446 -7.53 21.16 8.51
N CYS A 447 -7.09 22.42 8.52
CA CYS A 447 -5.73 22.77 8.91
C CYS A 447 -5.62 22.76 10.45
N SER A 448 -4.66 22.01 11.02
CA SER A 448 -4.41 22.06 12.48
C SER A 448 -3.99 23.47 12.92
N SER A 449 -4.43 23.87 14.12
CA SER A 449 -4.30 25.24 14.65
C SER A 449 -3.24 25.40 15.74
N ASP A 450 -2.41 24.39 15.99
CA ASP A 450 -1.58 24.28 17.20
C ASP A 450 -0.61 25.47 17.43
N SER A 451 -0.39 26.30 16.42
CA SER A 451 0.53 27.45 16.51
C SER A 451 0.08 28.70 15.74
N GLN A 452 -1.19 28.81 15.34
CA GLN A 452 -1.68 29.82 14.36
C GLN A 452 -1.01 29.79 12.98
N HIS A 453 -0.04 28.89 12.76
CA HIS A 453 0.56 28.59 11.47
C HIS A 453 -0.18 27.44 10.80
N TYR A 454 -0.78 27.74 9.67
CA TYR A 454 -1.55 26.79 8.89
C TYR A 454 -0.76 26.37 7.65
N VAL A 455 -0.97 25.11 7.25
CA VAL A 455 -0.49 24.59 5.99
C VAL A 455 -1.66 24.07 5.18
N MET A 456 -1.69 24.37 3.89
CA MET A 456 -2.54 23.67 2.94
C MET A 456 -1.77 23.31 1.68
N PHE A 457 -2.21 22.26 1.02
CA PHE A 457 -1.74 21.90 -0.30
C PHE A 457 -2.65 22.50 -1.37
N VAL A 458 -2.06 22.81 -2.52
CA VAL A 458 -2.75 22.87 -3.81
C VAL A 458 -2.29 21.65 -4.61
N ALA A 459 -3.21 20.76 -4.93
CA ALA A 459 -2.93 19.54 -5.66
C ALA A 459 -3.50 19.63 -7.08
N ARG A 460 -2.81 19.01 -8.04
CA ARG A 460 -3.41 18.65 -9.33
C ARG A 460 -4.14 17.34 -9.15
N VAL A 461 -5.39 17.31 -9.59
CA VAL A 461 -6.28 16.18 -9.38
C VAL A 461 -6.96 15.82 -10.69
N LEU A 462 -6.78 14.57 -11.13
CA LEU A 462 -7.49 13.97 -12.25
C LEU A 462 -8.88 13.56 -11.79
N VAL A 463 -9.83 14.50 -11.79
CA VAL A 463 -11.20 14.23 -11.32
C VAL A 463 -11.98 13.38 -12.31
N GLY A 464 -11.62 13.43 -13.60
CA GLY A 464 -12.25 12.66 -14.66
C GLY A 464 -13.77 12.85 -14.69
N ASP A 465 -14.50 11.80 -15.02
CA ASP A 465 -15.95 11.80 -14.88
C ASP A 465 -16.31 11.50 -13.42
N PHE A 466 -17.13 12.35 -12.83
CA PHE A 466 -17.53 12.26 -11.43
C PHE A 466 -19.03 12.09 -11.24
N THR A 467 -19.40 11.62 -10.06
CA THR A 467 -20.80 11.45 -9.65
C THR A 467 -21.00 11.76 -8.18
N CYS A 468 -22.25 11.90 -7.72
CA CYS A 468 -22.53 12.14 -6.30
C CYS A 468 -22.00 10.98 -5.44
N GLY A 469 -21.22 11.33 -4.42
CA GLY A 469 -20.64 10.38 -3.49
C GLY A 469 -21.62 9.87 -2.44
N SER A 470 -21.21 8.79 -1.77
CA SER A 470 -21.91 8.21 -0.62
C SER A 470 -20.89 7.75 0.40
N SER A 471 -21.23 7.83 1.68
CA SER A 471 -20.31 7.49 2.77
C SER A 471 -19.89 6.03 2.82
N SER A 472 -20.66 5.14 2.19
CA SER A 472 -20.34 3.72 2.07
C SER A 472 -19.31 3.41 0.99
N TYR A 473 -19.03 4.33 0.07
CA TYR A 473 -18.17 4.08 -1.08
C TYR A 473 -16.71 3.94 -0.67
N MET A 474 -16.08 2.84 -1.10
CA MET A 474 -14.64 2.58 -0.99
C MET A 474 -13.90 2.75 -2.32
N ARG A 475 -14.67 2.99 -3.39
CA ARG A 475 -14.23 3.33 -4.74
C ARG A 475 -15.39 4.05 -5.45
N PRO A 476 -15.17 4.75 -6.57
CA PRO A 476 -16.27 5.34 -7.32
C PRO A 476 -17.28 4.27 -7.78
N PRO A 477 -18.58 4.61 -7.88
CA PRO A 477 -19.58 3.64 -8.31
C PRO A 477 -19.47 3.34 -9.81
N SER A 478 -20.15 2.28 -10.25
CA SER A 478 -20.20 1.86 -11.65
C SER A 478 -21.05 2.83 -12.49
N LYS A 479 -20.56 3.17 -13.69
CA LYS A 479 -21.33 3.84 -14.77
C LYS A 479 -22.12 2.83 -15.59
N SER A 480 -21.49 1.69 -15.83
CA SER A 480 -22.00 0.57 -16.63
C SER A 480 -21.29 -0.72 -16.18
N PRO A 481 -21.73 -1.92 -16.60
CA PRO A 481 -21.17 -3.18 -16.14
C PRO A 481 -19.64 -3.32 -16.28
N SER A 482 -19.02 -2.57 -17.20
CA SER A 482 -17.57 -2.58 -17.47
C SER A 482 -16.86 -1.26 -17.20
N ALA A 483 -17.53 -0.24 -16.67
CA ALA A 483 -16.94 1.08 -16.44
C ALA A 483 -17.33 1.68 -15.07
N PHE A 484 -16.39 2.43 -14.49
CA PHE A 484 -16.57 3.16 -13.23
C PHE A 484 -16.44 4.66 -13.46
N TYR A 485 -16.97 5.44 -12.51
CA TYR A 485 -16.59 6.84 -12.38
C TYR A 485 -15.14 6.95 -11.90
N ASP A 486 -14.54 8.12 -12.11
CA ASP A 486 -13.15 8.39 -11.76
C ASP A 486 -13.05 9.02 -10.37
N SER A 487 -14.08 9.76 -9.95
CA SER A 487 -14.17 10.37 -8.62
C SER A 487 -15.61 10.55 -8.14
N CYS A 488 -15.76 10.94 -6.87
CA CYS A 488 -17.05 11.30 -6.27
C CYS A 488 -17.06 12.77 -5.87
N VAL A 489 -18.24 13.39 -5.89
CA VAL A 489 -18.45 14.81 -5.55
C VAL A 489 -19.62 15.00 -4.58
N ASN A 490 -19.70 16.16 -3.95
CA ASN A 490 -20.86 16.53 -3.14
C ASN A 490 -22.10 16.84 -3.99
N THR A 491 -21.94 17.50 -5.14
CA THR A 491 -23.02 17.77 -6.10
C THR A 491 -22.46 17.69 -7.53
N GLN A 492 -23.24 17.18 -8.50
CA GLN A 492 -22.76 17.06 -9.89
C GLN A 492 -22.78 18.39 -10.66
N SER A 493 -23.78 19.24 -10.42
CA SER A 493 -23.98 20.48 -11.20
C SER A 493 -22.95 21.57 -10.89
N ASN A 494 -22.50 21.67 -9.64
CA ASN A 494 -21.52 22.66 -9.20
C ASN A 494 -20.66 22.09 -8.05
N PRO A 495 -19.77 21.11 -8.35
CA PRO A 495 -19.00 20.43 -7.33
C PRO A 495 -18.03 21.38 -6.63
N SER A 496 -18.05 21.36 -5.30
CA SER A 496 -17.12 22.12 -4.45
C SER A 496 -16.18 21.21 -3.65
N VAL A 497 -16.52 19.91 -3.55
CA VAL A 497 -15.72 18.89 -2.88
C VAL A 497 -15.60 17.67 -3.80
N PHE A 498 -14.38 17.15 -3.93
CA PHE A 498 -14.03 15.96 -4.70
C PHE A 498 -13.41 14.92 -3.78
N VAL A 499 -13.78 13.65 -3.97
CA VAL A 499 -13.22 12.49 -3.27
C VAL A 499 -12.53 11.59 -4.27
N ILE A 500 -11.25 11.37 -4.03
CA ILE A 500 -10.36 10.59 -4.89
C ILE A 500 -9.94 9.33 -4.15
N PHE A 501 -10.09 8.17 -4.81
CA PHE A 501 -9.85 6.87 -4.21
C PHE A 501 -8.51 6.27 -4.65
N GLU A 502 -8.03 6.60 -5.85
CA GLU A 502 -6.72 6.21 -6.36
C GLU A 502 -5.72 7.35 -6.20
N LYS A 503 -4.66 7.14 -5.42
CA LYS A 503 -3.67 8.16 -5.10
C LYS A 503 -2.89 8.63 -6.33
N HIS A 504 -2.77 7.80 -7.36
CA HIS A 504 -2.09 8.17 -8.61
C HIS A 504 -2.85 9.23 -9.42
N GLN A 505 -4.12 9.50 -9.10
CA GLN A 505 -4.89 10.62 -9.68
C GLN A 505 -4.48 11.98 -9.11
N ILE A 506 -3.54 12.04 -8.16
CA ILE A 506 -3.21 13.24 -7.40
C ILE A 506 -1.72 13.53 -7.51
N TYR A 507 -1.37 14.80 -7.68
CA TYR A 507 -0.01 15.31 -7.50
C TYR A 507 -0.03 16.50 -6.52
N PRO A 508 0.67 16.44 -5.37
CA PRO A 508 0.76 17.57 -4.44
C PRO A 508 1.65 18.66 -5.06
N GLU A 509 1.07 19.65 -5.73
CA GLU A 509 1.83 20.59 -6.57
C GLU A 509 2.47 21.73 -5.77
N TYR A 510 1.74 22.30 -4.81
CA TYR A 510 2.22 23.39 -3.97
C TYR A 510 1.87 23.20 -2.49
N VAL A 511 2.73 23.72 -1.63
CA VAL A 511 2.49 23.90 -0.19
C VAL A 511 2.36 25.39 0.09
N ILE A 512 1.24 25.80 0.67
CA ILE A 512 1.00 27.18 1.13
C ILE A 512 1.11 27.21 2.64
N ARG A 513 2.01 28.06 3.16
CA ARG A 513 2.16 28.33 4.59
C ARG A 513 1.61 29.72 4.90
N TYR A 514 0.69 29.83 5.84
CA TYR A 514 -0.02 31.08 6.12
C TYR A 514 -0.46 31.19 7.59
N THR A 515 -0.83 32.38 8.04
CA THR A 515 -1.35 32.62 9.39
C THR A 515 -2.63 33.43 9.37
N LYS A 516 -3.27 33.57 10.54
CA LYS A 516 -4.19 34.68 10.79
C LYS A 516 -3.43 36.02 10.65
N PRO A 517 -4.12 37.11 10.28
CA PRO A 517 -3.51 38.44 10.29
C PRO A 517 -3.17 38.80 11.73
N ALA A 518 -2.07 39.54 11.93
CA ALA A 518 -1.77 40.09 13.24
C ALA A 518 -2.91 41.03 13.64
N MET A 519 -3.54 40.80 14.79
CA MET A 519 -4.45 41.79 15.37
C MET A 519 -3.60 43.05 15.59
N LEU A 520 -3.91 44.14 14.86
CA LEU A 520 -3.44 45.46 15.28
C LEU A 520 -3.93 45.63 16.71
N ALA A 521 -3.00 45.64 17.67
CA ALA A 521 -3.33 46.03 19.03
C ALA A 521 -3.96 47.41 18.93
N SER A 522 -5.28 47.49 19.12
CA SER A 522 -5.95 48.77 19.28
C SER A 522 -5.33 49.40 20.51
N LEU A 523 -4.47 50.40 20.30
CA LEU A 523 -4.07 51.35 21.33
C LEU A 523 -5.37 51.92 21.91
N ARG A 524 -5.71 51.49 23.13
CA ARG A 524 -6.68 52.14 24.00
C ARG A 524 -5.93 52.77 25.14
#